data_AF-A0A1H9SL01-F1
#
_entry.id   AF-A0A1H9SL01-F1
#
_cell.length_a   1.000
_cell.length_b   1.000
_cell.length_c   1.000
_cell.angle_alpha   90.00
_cell.angle_beta   90.00
_cell.angle_gamma   90.00
#
_symmetry.space_group_name_H-M   'P 1'
#
loop_
_entity.id
_entity.type
_entity.pdbx_description
1 polymer ?
#
loop_
_entity_poly.entity_id
_entity_poly.type
_entity_poly.pdbx_seq_one_letter_code
_entity_poly.pdbx_strand_id
1 'polypeptide(L)'
;MSEAPEAEAAEVTEAAHEAVPAKNDRLVWIDLEMTGLDVHRHVIVEIAALVTDANLNILPGSVDLVIHATDEELAEMDDYVSTMHCENGLTEQIRTSTVTMEQAEQAVLKLIDEHCDSAHPAPLAGNSIATDRAFIREQMPKLDEALHYRMIDVSSIKELARRWFPRAYFNQPEKGLAHRALADIVESIRELDYYRRAVFVEQPGPESSEAAQHALEATASYQAFL
;
A
#
# COMPACT_ATOMS: atom_id res chain seq x y z
N MET A 1 44.69 42.89 -4.75
CA MET A 1 45.11 42.03 -3.62
C MET A 1 44.16 42.37 -2.48
N SER A 2 43.18 41.58 -2.05
CA SER A 2 42.94 40.14 -2.00
C SER A 2 41.41 40.02 -1.78
N GLU A 3 40.64 39.46 -2.72
CA GLU A 3 40.01 38.12 -2.66
C GLU A 3 39.22 37.78 -1.37
N ALA A 4 38.00 37.27 -1.61
CA ALA A 4 36.86 37.07 -0.70
C ALA A 4 37.04 35.94 0.35
N PRO A 5 35.99 35.66 1.14
CA PRO A 5 35.47 34.29 1.11
C PRO A 5 33.97 34.26 0.84
N GLU A 6 33.63 33.70 -0.32
CA GLU A 6 32.30 33.30 -0.79
C GLU A 6 31.99 31.85 -0.39
N ALA A 7 32.63 31.35 0.67
CA ALA A 7 32.73 29.92 0.98
C ALA A 7 31.65 29.38 1.92
N GLU A 8 30.78 30.22 2.50
CA GLU A 8 29.82 29.77 3.53
C GLU A 8 28.40 29.52 2.97
N ALA A 9 28.16 29.80 1.68
CA ALA A 9 26.87 29.58 1.01
C ALA A 9 26.83 28.32 0.13
N ALA A 10 27.95 27.61 -0.02
CA ALA A 10 28.08 26.46 -0.91
C ALA A 10 27.94 25.08 -0.22
N GLU A 11 27.83 25.04 1.11
CA GLU A 11 27.75 23.79 1.88
C GLU A 11 26.30 23.35 2.19
N VAL A 12 25.31 24.09 1.68
CA VAL A 12 23.87 23.78 1.87
C VAL A 12 23.26 23.07 0.64
N THR A 13 24.03 22.85 -0.43
CA THR A 13 23.53 22.29 -1.70
C THR A 13 23.92 20.82 -1.95
N GLU A 14 24.24 20.05 -0.92
CA GLU A 14 24.48 18.60 -1.01
C GLU A 14 23.61 17.81 -0.02
N ALA A 15 22.45 18.34 0.35
CA ALA A 15 21.44 17.59 1.09
C ALA A 15 20.75 16.60 0.13
N ALA A 16 21.23 15.36 0.16
CA ALA A 16 20.56 14.15 -0.28
C ALA A 16 19.95 14.21 -1.69
N HIS A 17 20.77 13.91 -2.71
CA HIS A 17 20.26 13.02 -3.74
C HIS A 17 20.08 11.66 -3.04
N GLU A 18 18.97 11.50 -2.32
CA GLU A 18 18.61 10.30 -1.57
C GLU A 18 18.68 9.16 -2.57
N ALA A 19 19.72 8.33 -2.44
CA ALA A 19 19.89 7.18 -3.32
C ALA A 19 18.62 6.34 -3.14
N VAL A 20 17.83 6.24 -4.20
CA VAL A 20 16.61 5.44 -4.19
C VAL A 20 16.97 4.07 -3.62
N PRO A 21 16.33 3.61 -2.52
CA PRO A 21 16.61 2.32 -1.90
C PRO A 21 16.63 1.17 -2.90
N ALA A 22 17.31 0.08 -2.56
CA ALA A 22 17.52 -1.03 -3.47
C ALA A 22 16.17 -1.63 -3.95
N LYS A 23 16.17 -2.21 -5.15
CA LYS A 23 14.93 -2.76 -5.76
C LYS A 23 14.30 -3.91 -4.97
N ASN A 24 15.04 -4.55 -4.07
CA ASN A 24 14.55 -5.58 -3.16
C ASN A 24 13.88 -5.02 -1.89
N ASP A 25 13.95 -3.71 -1.65
CA ASP A 25 13.28 -3.03 -0.53
C ASP A 25 12.01 -2.27 -0.97
N ARG A 26 11.37 -2.73 -2.05
CA ARG A 26 10.17 -2.09 -2.63
C ARG A 26 8.90 -2.59 -1.97
N LEU A 27 7.88 -1.74 -1.99
CA LEU A 27 6.51 -2.10 -1.61
C LEU A 27 5.58 -1.88 -2.79
N VAL A 28 4.75 -2.86 -3.10
CA VAL A 28 3.72 -2.74 -4.14
C VAL A 28 2.40 -2.45 -3.45
N TRP A 29 1.87 -1.27 -3.68
CA TRP A 29 0.60 -0.82 -3.11
C TRP A 29 -0.51 -1.03 -4.12
N ILE A 30 -1.58 -1.71 -3.71
CA ILE A 30 -2.76 -1.94 -4.55
C ILE A 30 -4.00 -1.69 -3.71
N ASP A 31 -5.03 -1.20 -4.37
CA ASP A 31 -6.39 -1.11 -3.86
C ASP A 31 -7.33 -1.54 -4.97
N LEU A 32 -8.35 -2.31 -4.60
CA LEU A 32 -9.37 -2.83 -5.51
C LEU A 32 -10.75 -2.31 -5.12
N GLU A 33 -11.53 -1.95 -6.14
CA GLU A 33 -12.98 -1.88 -6.00
C GLU A 33 -13.58 -3.18 -6.56
N MET A 34 -14.57 -3.74 -5.86
CA MET A 34 -15.25 -4.98 -6.24
C MET A 34 -16.77 -4.79 -6.26
N THR A 35 -17.47 -5.74 -6.89
CA THR A 35 -18.93 -5.83 -6.79
C THR A 35 -19.43 -6.38 -5.44
N GLY A 36 -18.51 -6.79 -4.55
CA GLY A 36 -18.81 -7.34 -3.21
C GLY A 36 -17.61 -8.08 -2.63
N LEU A 37 -17.81 -8.80 -1.51
CA LEU A 37 -16.70 -9.37 -0.72
C LEU A 37 -16.52 -10.89 -0.85
N ASP A 38 -17.48 -11.61 -1.45
CA ASP A 38 -17.35 -13.03 -1.75
C ASP A 38 -16.57 -13.23 -3.06
N VAL A 39 -15.34 -13.72 -2.94
CA VAL A 39 -14.39 -13.92 -4.06
C VAL A 39 -14.89 -14.87 -5.15
N HIS A 40 -15.83 -15.77 -4.85
CA HIS A 40 -16.36 -16.72 -5.82
C HIS A 40 -17.63 -16.22 -6.53
N ARG A 41 -18.20 -15.11 -6.07
CA ARG A 41 -19.41 -14.50 -6.60
C ARG A 41 -19.15 -13.14 -7.26
N HIS A 42 -18.23 -12.36 -6.70
CA HIS A 42 -17.99 -10.98 -7.09
C HIS A 42 -16.72 -10.83 -7.92
N VAL A 43 -16.62 -9.72 -8.64
CA VAL A 43 -15.52 -9.43 -9.57
C VAL A 43 -14.84 -8.12 -9.21
N ILE A 44 -13.56 -8.01 -9.56
CA ILE A 44 -12.80 -6.74 -9.50
C ILE A 44 -13.31 -5.81 -10.61
N VAL A 45 -13.57 -4.56 -10.25
CA VAL A 45 -14.11 -3.53 -11.17
C VAL A 45 -13.27 -2.27 -11.26
N GLU A 46 -12.37 -2.03 -10.30
CA GLU A 46 -11.31 -1.01 -10.40
C GLU A 46 -10.05 -1.57 -9.76
N ILE A 47 -8.89 -1.23 -10.32
CA ILE A 47 -7.59 -1.51 -9.72
C ILE A 47 -6.69 -0.29 -9.87
N ALA A 48 -6.08 0.10 -8.76
CA ALA A 48 -4.96 1.02 -8.77
C ALA A 48 -3.70 0.35 -8.24
N ALA A 49 -2.54 0.81 -8.70
CA ALA A 49 -1.27 0.37 -8.16
C ALA A 49 -0.22 1.48 -8.16
N LEU A 50 0.59 1.51 -7.09
CA LEU A 50 1.77 2.35 -6.93
C LEU A 50 2.91 1.51 -6.37
N VAL A 51 4.16 1.95 -6.62
CA VAL A 51 5.34 1.36 -5.99
C VAL A 51 6.03 2.42 -5.14
N THR A 52 6.36 2.08 -3.91
CA THR A 52 7.23 2.92 -3.08
C THR A 52 8.58 2.26 -2.86
N ASP A 53 9.57 3.07 -2.50
CA ASP A 53 10.73 2.57 -1.80
C ASP A 53 10.44 2.21 -0.33
N ALA A 54 11.47 1.76 0.39
CA ALA A 54 11.41 1.41 1.81
C ALA A 54 11.00 2.57 2.72
N ASN A 55 11.19 3.80 2.26
CA ASN A 55 10.91 5.03 2.99
C ASN A 55 9.56 5.64 2.65
N LEU A 56 8.72 4.93 1.88
CA LEU A 56 7.40 5.38 1.43
C LEU A 56 7.45 6.49 0.38
N ASN A 57 8.61 6.72 -0.26
CA ASN A 57 8.69 7.61 -1.40
C ASN A 57 8.06 6.92 -2.62
N ILE A 58 7.01 7.54 -3.17
CA ILE A 58 6.32 7.04 -4.36
C ILE A 58 7.25 7.17 -5.57
N LEU A 59 7.47 6.05 -6.26
CA LEU A 59 8.27 6.00 -7.48
C LEU A 59 7.45 6.46 -8.69
N PRO A 60 8.09 6.94 -9.76
CA PRO A 60 7.38 7.35 -10.98
C PRO A 60 6.56 6.21 -11.58
N GLY A 61 5.34 6.49 -12.02
CA GLY A 61 4.45 5.50 -12.63
C GLY A 61 3.31 5.10 -11.69
N SER A 62 2.14 4.86 -12.26
CA SER A 62 0.95 4.41 -11.56
C SER A 62 0.04 3.63 -12.49
N VAL A 63 -0.74 2.72 -11.93
CA VAL A 63 -1.88 2.09 -12.60
C VAL A 63 -3.15 2.62 -11.94
N ASP A 64 -4.14 2.96 -12.75
CA ASP A 64 -5.48 3.38 -12.34
C ASP A 64 -6.44 3.01 -13.48
N LEU A 65 -7.11 1.86 -13.35
CA LEU A 65 -7.89 1.24 -14.41
C LEU A 65 -9.23 0.76 -13.87
N VAL A 66 -10.31 1.17 -14.55
CA VAL A 66 -11.64 0.60 -14.37
C VAL A 66 -11.78 -0.61 -15.29
N ILE A 67 -12.16 -1.76 -14.74
CA ILE A 67 -12.31 -3.03 -15.44
C ILE A 67 -13.78 -3.20 -15.84
N HIS A 68 -14.03 -3.68 -17.05
CA HIS A 68 -15.39 -3.97 -17.50
C HIS A 68 -15.99 -5.16 -16.73
N ALA A 69 -17.24 -5.02 -16.31
CA ALA A 69 -18.09 -6.09 -15.79
C ALA A 69 -19.45 -6.07 -16.49
N THR A 70 -20.08 -7.24 -16.62
CA THR A 70 -21.39 -7.36 -17.29
C THR A 70 -22.53 -6.83 -16.41
N ASP A 71 -23.68 -6.59 -17.03
CA ASP A 71 -24.89 -6.17 -16.32
C ASP A 71 -25.34 -7.21 -15.29
N GLU A 72 -25.14 -8.50 -15.57
CA GLU A 72 -25.43 -9.59 -14.64
C GLU A 72 -24.50 -9.55 -13.43
N GLU A 73 -23.20 -9.32 -13.61
CA GLU A 73 -22.23 -9.20 -12.52
C GLU A 73 -22.50 -7.97 -11.64
N LEU A 74 -22.88 -6.85 -12.26
CA LEU A 74 -23.28 -5.64 -11.54
C LEU A 74 -24.60 -5.83 -10.78
N ALA A 75 -25.52 -6.66 -11.28
CA ALA A 75 -26.79 -6.94 -10.60
C ALA A 75 -26.62 -7.76 -9.31
N GLU A 76 -25.46 -8.39 -9.09
CA GLU A 76 -25.15 -9.13 -7.87
C GLU A 76 -24.69 -8.24 -6.70
N MET A 77 -24.39 -6.95 -6.95
CA MET A 77 -24.05 -5.97 -5.92
C MET A 77 -25.21 -5.81 -4.93
N ASP A 78 -24.89 -5.63 -3.64
CA ASP A 78 -25.90 -5.23 -2.66
C ASP A 78 -26.24 -3.73 -2.79
N ASP A 79 -27.25 -3.29 -2.02
CA ASP A 79 -27.71 -1.90 -2.04
C ASP A 79 -26.61 -0.90 -1.65
N TYR A 80 -25.70 -1.29 -0.76
CA TYR A 80 -24.63 -0.42 -0.28
C TYR A 80 -23.58 -0.20 -1.36
N VAL A 81 -23.05 -1.28 -1.94
CA VAL A 81 -22.05 -1.23 -3.01
C VAL A 81 -22.63 -0.54 -4.26
N SER A 82 -23.87 -0.88 -4.63
CA SER A 82 -24.55 -0.24 -5.76
C SER A 82 -24.71 1.27 -5.59
N THR A 83 -25.08 1.71 -4.38
CA THR A 83 -25.23 3.15 -4.09
C THR A 83 -23.87 3.85 -4.13
N MET A 84 -22.85 3.27 -3.47
CA MET A 84 -21.50 3.83 -3.44
C MET A 84 -20.93 4.01 -4.85
N HIS A 85 -20.96 2.94 -5.67
CA HIS A 85 -20.43 2.97 -7.04
C HIS A 85 -21.25 3.85 -7.98
N CYS A 86 -22.51 4.14 -7.64
CA CYS A 86 -23.33 5.09 -8.40
C CYS A 86 -22.93 6.54 -8.03
N GLU A 87 -22.79 6.83 -6.74
CA GLU A 87 -22.47 8.17 -6.23
C GLU A 87 -21.08 8.66 -6.62
N ASN A 88 -20.08 7.76 -6.65
CA ASN A 88 -18.71 8.09 -7.11
C ASN A 88 -18.56 8.03 -8.66
N GLY A 89 -19.63 7.66 -9.38
CA GLY A 89 -19.66 7.55 -10.84
C GLY A 89 -18.93 6.33 -11.42
N LEU A 90 -18.52 5.36 -10.59
CA LEU A 90 -17.80 4.18 -11.04
C LEU A 90 -18.69 3.23 -11.86
N THR A 91 -19.98 3.11 -11.51
CA THR A 91 -20.93 2.21 -12.22
C THR A 91 -20.96 2.45 -13.73
N GLU A 92 -20.99 3.72 -14.15
CA GLU A 92 -21.02 4.06 -15.58
C GLU A 92 -19.65 3.84 -16.25
N GLN A 93 -18.56 4.08 -15.50
CA GLN A 93 -17.21 3.80 -15.99
C GLN A 93 -17.00 2.29 -16.21
N ILE A 94 -17.54 1.44 -15.33
CA ILE A 94 -17.48 -0.03 -15.47
C ILE A 94 -18.20 -0.48 -16.76
N ARG A 95 -19.42 0.02 -16.98
CA ARG A 95 -20.23 -0.33 -18.16
C ARG A 95 -19.59 0.11 -19.47
N THR A 96 -18.92 1.27 -19.46
CA THR A 96 -18.28 1.84 -20.65
C THR A 96 -16.83 1.41 -20.84
N SER A 97 -16.21 0.81 -19.81
CA SER A 97 -14.84 0.33 -19.90
C SER A 97 -14.71 -0.78 -20.95
N THR A 98 -13.55 -0.79 -21.59
CA THR A 98 -13.12 -1.86 -22.51
C THR A 98 -11.92 -2.64 -21.97
N VAL A 99 -11.46 -2.29 -20.76
CA VAL A 99 -10.33 -2.94 -20.12
C VAL A 99 -10.77 -4.29 -19.59
N THR A 100 -10.05 -5.34 -19.98
CA THR A 100 -10.26 -6.69 -19.47
C THR A 100 -9.44 -6.93 -18.20
N MET A 101 -9.83 -7.93 -17.41
CA MET A 101 -9.07 -8.38 -16.23
C MET A 101 -7.60 -8.66 -16.57
N GLU A 102 -7.34 -9.34 -17.69
CA GLU A 102 -5.97 -9.66 -18.14
C GLU A 102 -5.17 -8.41 -18.51
N GLN A 103 -5.79 -7.41 -19.13
CA GLN A 103 -5.11 -6.14 -19.45
C GLN A 103 -4.75 -5.37 -18.17
N ALA A 104 -5.64 -5.39 -17.18
CA ALA A 104 -5.40 -4.76 -15.89
C ALA A 104 -4.27 -5.48 -15.12
N GLU A 105 -4.31 -6.81 -15.05
CA GLU A 105 -3.25 -7.65 -14.48
C GLU A 105 -1.89 -7.33 -15.14
N GLN A 106 -1.86 -7.29 -16.48
CA GLN A 106 -0.64 -7.04 -17.23
C GLN A 106 -0.08 -5.62 -17.02
N ALA A 107 -0.94 -4.62 -16.79
CA ALA A 107 -0.52 -3.26 -16.50
C ALA A 107 0.20 -3.19 -15.14
N VAL A 108 -0.34 -3.86 -14.11
CA VAL A 108 0.30 -3.92 -12.79
C VAL A 108 1.60 -4.73 -12.85
N LEU A 109 1.62 -5.87 -13.54
CA LEU A 109 2.84 -6.65 -13.73
C LEU A 109 3.96 -5.85 -14.39
N LYS A 110 3.62 -4.99 -15.35
CA LYS A 110 4.60 -4.10 -16.01
C LYS A 110 5.18 -3.07 -15.03
N LEU A 111 4.34 -2.48 -14.17
CA LEU A 111 4.79 -1.56 -13.12
C LEU A 111 5.73 -2.27 -12.13
N ILE A 112 5.41 -3.51 -11.75
CA ILE A 112 6.26 -4.33 -10.88
C ILE A 112 7.61 -4.62 -11.54
N ASP A 113 7.63 -5.06 -12.80
CA ASP A 113 8.87 -5.36 -13.55
C ASP A 113 9.80 -4.13 -13.68
N GLU A 114 9.20 -2.94 -13.84
CA GLU A 114 9.95 -1.69 -13.92
C GLU A 114 10.71 -1.37 -12.61
N HIS A 115 10.06 -1.56 -11.45
CA HIS A 115 10.56 -1.06 -10.16
C HIS A 115 11.11 -2.11 -9.20
N CYS A 116 10.66 -3.36 -9.30
CA CYS A 116 11.01 -4.43 -8.37
C CYS A 116 12.09 -5.35 -8.96
N ASP A 117 12.72 -6.14 -8.08
CA ASP A 117 13.63 -7.22 -8.48
C ASP A 117 12.87 -8.55 -8.46
N SER A 118 12.81 -9.26 -9.59
CA SER A 118 12.12 -10.54 -9.68
C SER A 118 12.75 -11.64 -8.81
N ALA A 119 14.03 -11.51 -8.44
CA ALA A 119 14.68 -12.42 -7.50
C ALA A 119 14.25 -12.17 -6.04
N HIS A 120 13.67 -10.99 -5.76
CA HIS A 120 13.21 -10.56 -4.45
C HIS A 120 11.81 -9.96 -4.57
N PRO A 121 10.76 -10.80 -4.75
CA PRO A 121 9.39 -10.31 -4.89
C PRO A 121 9.02 -9.35 -3.78
N ALA A 122 8.38 -8.23 -4.16
CA ALA A 122 7.94 -7.22 -3.21
C ALA A 122 6.67 -7.66 -2.47
N PRO A 123 6.51 -7.35 -1.17
CA PRO A 123 5.25 -7.56 -0.47
C PRO A 123 4.15 -6.63 -0.99
N LEU A 124 2.93 -7.15 -0.97
CA LEU A 124 1.72 -6.36 -1.24
C LEU A 124 1.38 -5.49 -0.01
N ALA A 125 1.06 -4.22 -0.23
CA ALA A 125 0.78 -3.24 0.81
C ALA A 125 -0.56 -2.51 0.58
N GLY A 126 -1.22 -2.13 1.67
CA GLY A 126 -2.47 -1.37 1.65
C GLY A 126 -3.24 -1.48 2.97
N ASN A 127 -4.43 -0.87 3.03
CA ASN A 127 -5.34 -1.04 4.17
C ASN A 127 -6.19 -2.29 4.00
N SER A 128 -6.25 -3.16 5.02
CA SER A 128 -7.11 -4.36 4.99
C SER A 128 -6.85 -5.27 3.78
N ILE A 129 -5.61 -5.20 3.30
CA ILE A 129 -5.13 -5.69 2.00
C ILE A 129 -5.27 -7.20 1.79
N ALA A 130 -5.56 -7.95 2.87
CA ALA A 130 -5.87 -9.36 2.79
C ALA A 130 -7.15 -9.63 1.97
N THR A 131 -8.09 -8.68 1.96
CA THR A 131 -9.32 -8.76 1.14
C THR A 131 -8.97 -8.71 -0.34
N ASP A 132 -8.21 -7.69 -0.73
CA ASP A 132 -7.72 -7.50 -2.10
C ASP A 132 -6.88 -8.69 -2.55
N ARG A 133 -5.98 -9.16 -1.68
CA ARG A 133 -5.13 -10.33 -1.97
C ARG A 133 -5.97 -11.57 -2.28
N ALA A 134 -7.14 -11.74 -1.65
CA ALA A 134 -8.01 -12.88 -1.92
C ALA A 134 -8.59 -12.81 -3.35
N PHE A 135 -8.99 -11.62 -3.80
CA PHE A 135 -9.43 -11.39 -5.19
C PHE A 135 -8.28 -11.51 -6.20
N ILE A 136 -7.11 -10.93 -5.90
CA ILE A 136 -5.91 -11.05 -6.75
C ILE A 136 -5.54 -12.53 -6.96
N ARG A 137 -5.56 -13.33 -5.89
CA ARG A 137 -5.21 -14.76 -6.00
C ARG A 137 -6.15 -15.54 -6.92
N GLU A 138 -7.43 -15.21 -6.89
CA GLU A 138 -8.45 -15.91 -7.67
C GLU A 138 -8.52 -15.41 -9.12
N GLN A 139 -8.46 -14.08 -9.31
CA GLN A 139 -8.80 -13.42 -10.59
C GLN A 139 -7.59 -12.86 -11.33
N MET A 140 -6.44 -12.70 -10.66
CA MET A 140 -5.16 -12.24 -11.22
C MET A 140 -3.98 -13.11 -10.74
N PRO A 141 -3.99 -14.43 -11.05
CA PRO A 141 -3.03 -15.37 -10.48
C PRO A 141 -1.56 -15.11 -10.87
N LYS A 142 -1.29 -14.48 -12.03
CA LYS A 142 0.09 -14.14 -12.41
C LYS A 142 0.60 -12.97 -11.56
N LEU A 143 -0.28 -12.02 -11.23
CA LEU A 143 0.03 -10.96 -10.28
C LEU A 143 0.27 -11.51 -8.87
N ASP A 144 -0.55 -12.47 -8.41
CA ASP A 144 -0.34 -13.14 -7.13
C ASP A 144 1.05 -13.80 -7.05
N GLU A 145 1.48 -14.47 -8.12
CA GLU A 145 2.78 -15.14 -8.23
C GLU A 145 3.97 -14.17 -8.28
N ALA A 146 3.79 -13.00 -8.90
CA ALA A 146 4.84 -11.96 -8.99
C ALA A 146 5.11 -11.25 -7.64
N LEU A 147 4.19 -11.37 -6.68
CA LEU A 147 4.25 -10.72 -5.38
C LEU A 147 4.74 -11.68 -4.29
N HIS A 148 5.39 -11.15 -3.27
CA HIS A 148 5.74 -11.94 -2.09
C HIS A 148 4.49 -12.44 -1.36
N TYR A 149 4.60 -13.59 -0.69
CA TYR A 149 3.50 -14.17 0.10
C TYR A 149 3.13 -13.34 1.35
N ARG A 150 4.00 -12.42 1.77
CA ARG A 150 3.79 -11.53 2.92
C ARG A 150 3.13 -10.24 2.45
N MET A 151 2.39 -9.63 3.36
CA MET A 151 1.73 -8.36 3.13
C MET A 151 2.13 -7.35 4.22
N ILE A 152 2.07 -6.06 3.88
CA ILE A 152 2.09 -4.95 4.83
C ILE A 152 0.68 -4.40 4.92
N ASP A 153 -0.04 -4.83 5.96
CA ASP A 153 -1.40 -4.36 6.22
C ASP A 153 -1.39 -3.17 7.19
N VAL A 154 -1.67 -1.98 6.66
CA VAL A 154 -1.73 -0.73 7.45
C VAL A 154 -2.84 -0.81 8.52
N SER A 155 -3.93 -1.53 8.26
CA SER A 155 -5.03 -1.71 9.21
C SER A 155 -4.61 -2.53 10.43
N SER A 156 -3.61 -3.43 10.29
CA SER A 156 -3.03 -4.11 11.45
C SER A 156 -2.34 -3.13 12.40
N ILE A 157 -1.56 -2.18 11.86
CA ILE A 157 -0.88 -1.15 12.66
C ILE A 157 -1.91 -0.21 13.30
N LYS A 158 -2.96 0.17 12.56
CA LYS A 158 -4.09 0.95 13.07
C LYS A 158 -4.74 0.31 14.30
N GLU A 159 -5.04 -0.99 14.23
CA GLU A 159 -5.66 -1.71 15.34
C GLU A 159 -4.71 -1.81 16.56
N LEU A 160 -3.40 -1.95 16.34
CA LEU A 160 -2.41 -1.91 17.42
C LEU A 160 -2.29 -0.51 18.02
N ALA A 161 -2.22 0.53 17.19
CA ALA A 161 -2.19 1.93 17.62
C ALA A 161 -3.42 2.28 18.47
N ARG A 162 -4.61 1.80 18.10
CA ARG A 162 -5.84 1.98 18.90
C ARG A 162 -5.73 1.43 20.32
N ARG A 163 -5.01 0.31 20.50
CA ARG A 163 -4.88 -0.38 21.80
C ARG A 163 -3.70 0.14 22.61
N TRP A 164 -2.56 0.36 21.97
CA TRP A 164 -1.30 0.68 22.64
C TRP A 164 -1.01 2.18 22.67
N PHE A 165 -1.50 2.93 21.68
CA PHE A 165 -1.21 4.36 21.49
C PHE A 165 -2.49 5.15 21.17
N PRO A 166 -3.51 5.16 22.06
CA PRO A 166 -4.82 5.75 21.77
C PRO A 166 -4.72 7.24 21.39
N ARG A 167 -3.74 7.98 21.93
CA ARG A 167 -3.49 9.37 21.53
C ARG A 167 -3.09 9.50 20.06
N ALA A 168 -2.24 8.61 19.54
CA ALA A 168 -1.90 8.60 18.13
C ALA A 168 -3.13 8.19 17.30
N TYR A 169 -3.85 7.14 17.70
CA TYR A 169 -5.05 6.70 16.98
C TYR A 169 -6.09 7.81 16.78
N PHE A 170 -6.41 8.58 17.83
CA PHE A 170 -7.39 9.69 17.73
C PHE A 170 -6.87 10.93 17.00
N ASN A 171 -5.58 10.99 16.64
CA ASN A 171 -4.98 12.08 15.86
C ASN A 171 -4.53 11.62 14.46
N GLN A 172 -4.95 10.42 14.02
CA GLN A 172 -4.68 9.96 12.67
C GLN A 172 -5.32 10.91 11.63
N PRO A 173 -4.73 11.07 10.43
CA PRO A 173 -5.32 11.86 9.37
C PRO A 173 -6.74 11.38 9.02
N GLU A 174 -7.62 12.31 8.69
CA GLU A 174 -8.96 11.98 8.16
C GLU A 174 -8.83 11.27 6.80
N LYS A 175 -9.61 10.21 6.60
CA LYS A 175 -9.75 9.57 5.28
C LYS A 175 -10.66 10.43 4.41
N GLY A 176 -10.28 10.62 3.15
CA GLY A 176 -11.17 11.15 2.14
C GLY A 176 -12.28 10.15 1.84
N LEU A 177 -13.43 10.64 1.38
CA LEU A 177 -14.60 9.83 1.04
C LEU A 177 -14.71 9.62 -0.47
N ALA A 178 -13.58 9.59 -1.18
CA ALA A 178 -13.60 9.49 -2.64
C ALA A 178 -13.99 8.08 -3.11
N HIS A 179 -13.64 7.03 -2.36
CA HIS A 179 -13.85 5.62 -2.74
C HIS A 179 -13.40 5.37 -4.18
N ARG A 180 -12.14 5.73 -4.44
CA ARG A 180 -11.46 5.57 -5.73
C ARG A 180 -10.09 5.00 -5.46
N ALA A 181 -9.76 3.90 -6.14
CA ALA A 181 -8.63 3.06 -5.76
C ALA A 181 -7.30 3.83 -5.64
N LEU A 182 -6.95 4.71 -6.58
CA LEU A 182 -5.68 5.45 -6.53
C LEU A 182 -5.60 6.43 -5.37
N ALA A 183 -6.71 7.12 -5.05
CA ALA A 183 -6.75 8.04 -3.92
C ALA A 183 -6.58 7.27 -2.60
N ASP A 184 -7.27 6.14 -2.48
CA ASP A 184 -7.27 5.29 -1.29
C ASP A 184 -5.88 4.68 -1.02
N ILE A 185 -5.10 4.35 -2.06
CA ILE A 185 -3.69 3.95 -1.92
C ILE A 185 -2.86 5.09 -1.34
N VAL A 186 -2.96 6.31 -1.89
CA VAL A 186 -2.17 7.46 -1.41
C VAL A 186 -2.53 7.77 0.05
N GLU A 187 -3.80 7.64 0.42
CA GLU A 187 -4.24 7.76 1.80
C GLU A 187 -3.68 6.67 2.70
N SER A 188 -3.60 5.42 2.23
CA SER A 188 -2.98 4.29 2.94
C SER A 188 -1.49 4.52 3.19
N ILE A 189 -0.76 5.04 2.19
CA ILE A 189 0.66 5.41 2.32
C ILE A 189 0.82 6.52 3.36
N ARG A 190 -0.02 7.55 3.30
CA ARG A 190 -0.03 8.66 4.27
C ARG A 190 -0.36 8.18 5.69
N GLU A 191 -1.30 7.25 5.84
CA GLU A 191 -1.66 6.65 7.13
C GLU A 191 -0.47 5.83 7.69
N LEU A 192 0.24 5.06 6.85
CA LEU A 192 1.44 4.34 7.28
C LEU A 192 2.58 5.28 7.69
N ASP A 193 2.83 6.35 6.91
CA ASP A 193 3.81 7.37 7.27
C ASP A 193 3.47 8.05 8.61
N TYR A 194 2.18 8.33 8.85
CA TYR A 194 1.73 8.85 10.14
C TYR A 194 2.09 7.90 11.30
N TYR A 195 1.79 6.61 11.16
CA TYR A 195 2.13 5.64 12.21
C TYR A 195 3.64 5.45 12.37
N ARG A 196 4.41 5.47 11.27
CA ARG A 196 5.88 5.47 11.32
C ARG A 196 6.41 6.57 12.23
N ARG A 197 5.82 7.77 12.18
CA ARG A 197 6.22 8.92 13.00
C ARG A 197 5.68 8.89 14.43
N ALA A 198 4.49 8.34 14.64
CA ALA A 198 3.75 8.48 15.90
C ALA A 198 3.78 7.25 16.82
N VAL A 199 4.07 6.06 16.27
CA VAL A 199 3.91 4.78 16.97
C VAL A 199 5.21 3.96 17.00
N PHE A 200 6.04 4.06 15.97
CA PHE A 200 7.34 3.38 15.96
C PHE A 200 8.39 4.19 16.74
N VAL A 201 9.42 3.50 17.22
CA VAL A 201 10.57 4.14 17.86
C VAL A 201 11.31 5.04 16.89
N GLU A 202 11.94 6.10 17.40
CA GLU A 202 12.71 7.03 16.60
C GLU A 202 13.88 6.32 15.89
N GLN A 203 14.13 6.68 14.62
CA GLN A 203 15.23 6.11 13.86
C GLN A 203 16.58 6.59 14.42
N PRO A 204 17.63 5.72 14.46
CA PRO A 204 17.72 4.40 13.82
C PRO A 204 17.13 3.22 14.63
N GLY A 205 16.47 3.49 15.76
CA GLY A 205 15.99 2.48 16.69
C GLY A 205 17.00 2.21 17.82
N PRO A 206 16.68 1.25 18.73
CA PRO A 206 17.54 0.91 19.85
C PRO A 206 18.88 0.31 19.37
N GLU A 207 19.93 0.53 20.15
CA GLU A 207 21.24 -0.09 19.93
C GLU A 207 21.14 -1.62 19.98
N SER A 208 22.09 -2.31 19.33
CA SER A 208 22.07 -3.79 19.25
C SER A 208 21.99 -4.47 20.62
N SER A 209 22.63 -3.90 21.64
CA SER A 209 22.56 -4.41 23.02
C SER A 209 21.19 -4.23 23.67
N GLU A 210 20.50 -3.13 23.40
CA GLU A 210 19.15 -2.85 23.91
C GLU A 210 18.11 -3.72 23.20
N ALA A 211 18.21 -3.85 21.88
CA ALA A 211 17.38 -4.77 21.10
C ALA A 211 17.52 -6.23 21.57
N ALA A 212 18.74 -6.67 21.88
CA ALA A 212 19.00 -8.00 22.44
C ALA A 212 18.36 -8.19 23.82
N GLN A 213 18.38 -7.15 24.67
CA GLN A 213 17.72 -7.18 25.97
C GLN A 213 16.20 -7.30 25.83
N HIS A 214 15.56 -6.53 24.95
CA HIS A 214 14.13 -6.67 24.65
C HIS A 214 13.77 -8.08 24.17
N ALA A 215 14.62 -8.71 23.36
CA ALA A 215 14.41 -10.09 22.90
C ALA A 215 14.44 -11.11 24.05
N LEU A 216 15.36 -10.95 25.01
CA LEU A 216 15.43 -11.79 26.21
C LEU A 216 14.18 -11.62 27.09
N GLU A 217 13.74 -10.38 27.31
CA GLU A 217 12.55 -10.07 28.11
C GLU A 217 11.27 -10.62 27.47
N ALA A 218 11.12 -10.47 26.15
CA ALA A 218 10.01 -11.05 25.41
C ALA A 218 10.04 -12.58 25.51
N THR A 219 11.20 -13.21 25.27
CA THR A 219 11.34 -14.67 25.36
C THR A 219 10.95 -15.17 26.75
N ALA A 220 11.48 -14.55 27.81
CA ALA A 220 11.16 -14.92 29.18
C ALA A 220 9.66 -14.78 29.50
N SER A 221 9.02 -13.71 29.01
CA SER A 221 7.59 -13.46 29.23
C SER A 221 6.68 -14.48 28.57
N TYR A 222 7.08 -15.01 27.41
CA TYR A 222 6.25 -15.92 26.61
C TYR A 222 6.67 -17.39 26.68
N GLN A 223 7.82 -17.71 27.27
CA GLN A 223 8.35 -19.09 27.36
C GLN A 223 7.37 -20.08 28.00
N ALA A 224 6.52 -19.63 28.92
CA ALA A 224 5.53 -20.49 29.58
C ALA A 224 4.39 -20.95 28.66
N PHE A 225 4.24 -20.37 27.46
CA PHE A 225 3.19 -20.69 26.49
C PHE A 225 3.69 -21.54 25.31
N LEU A 226 4.97 -21.91 25.29
CA LEU A 226 5.62 -22.75 24.27
C LEU A 226 5.97 -24.12 24.87
#